data_AF-A0A0L8HD62-F1
#
_entry.id   AF-A0A0L8HD62-F1
#
_cell.length_a   1.000
_cell.length_b   1.000
_cell.length_c   1.000
_cell.angle_alpha   90.00
_cell.angle_beta   90.00
_cell.angle_gamma   90.00
#
_symmetry.space_group_name_H-M   'P 1'
#
loop_
_entity.id
_entity.type
_entity.pdbx_description
1 polymer ?
#
loop_
_entity_poly.entity_id
_entity_poly.type
_entity_poly.pdbx_seq_one_letter_code
_entity_poly.pdbx_strand_id
1 'polypeptide(L)'
;MFVWLFAGIERISKRRFVVPLIGQKRDKATLLPLIQKCIKPGSVIYSDSGAAYKDIQTLGYQHYMINHKENLVDTTYTHRTSNVFGEI
;
A
#
# COMPACT_ATOMS: atom_id res chain seq x y z
N MET A 1 -15.66 -6.19 18.10
CA MET A 1 -15.40 -6.45 16.66
C MET A 1 -14.50 -5.33 16.18
N PHE A 2 -13.31 -5.65 15.67
CA PHE A 2 -12.41 -4.64 15.10
C PHE A 2 -12.63 -4.56 13.60
N VAL A 3 -12.77 -3.34 13.08
CA VAL A 3 -12.84 -3.09 11.64
C VAL A 3 -11.50 -2.55 11.21
N TRP A 4 -10.81 -3.29 10.34
CA TRP A 4 -9.60 -2.81 9.71
C TRP A 4 -9.95 -2.01 8.46
N LEU A 5 -9.16 -1.01 8.14
CA LEU A 5 -9.30 -0.23 6.91
C LEU A 5 -8.04 -0.43 6.05
N PHE A 6 -8.24 -0.80 4.79
CA PHE A 6 -7.21 -0.75 3.77
C PHE A 6 -7.38 0.53 2.97
N ALA A 7 -6.43 1.46 3.09
CA ALA A 7 -6.54 2.77 2.47
C ALA A 7 -5.28 3.15 1.71
N GLY A 8 -5.44 4.05 0.74
CA GLY A 8 -4.30 4.60 0.01
C GLY A 8 -4.59 5.96 -0.60
N ILE A 9 -3.52 6.72 -0.81
CA ILE A 9 -3.56 8.05 -1.44
C ILE A 9 -2.57 8.11 -2.60
N GLU A 10 -3.05 8.53 -3.78
CA GLU A 10 -2.20 8.91 -4.91
C GLU A 10 -1.58 10.29 -4.63
N ARG A 11 -0.26 10.38 -4.60
CA ARG A 11 0.51 11.56 -4.21
C ARG A 11 0.29 12.76 -5.12
N ILE A 12 0.18 12.52 -6.43
CA ILE A 12 0.04 13.58 -7.44
C ILE A 12 -1.41 14.07 -7.50
N SER A 13 -2.34 13.18 -7.82
CA SER A 13 -3.75 13.53 -8.03
C SER A 13 -4.51 13.78 -6.72
N LYS A 14 -3.94 13.40 -5.58
CA LYS A 14 -4.59 13.37 -4.26
C LYS A 14 -5.84 12.50 -4.17
N ARG A 15 -6.07 11.63 -5.15
CA ARG A 15 -7.15 10.62 -5.09
C ARG A 15 -6.91 9.66 -3.93
N ARG A 16 -7.98 9.30 -3.25
CA ARG A 16 -7.95 8.44 -2.08
C ARG A 16 -8.92 7.29 -2.26
N PHE A 17 -8.61 6.16 -1.68
CA PHE A 17 -9.54 5.05 -1.51
C PHE A 17 -9.47 4.54 -0.08
N VAL A 18 -10.58 3.97 0.39
CA VAL A 18 -10.69 3.28 1.67
C VAL A 18 -11.57 2.06 1.45
N VAL A 19 -11.10 0.90 1.91
CA VAL A 19 -11.80 -0.38 1.82
C VAL A 19 -11.88 -0.98 3.22
N PRO A 20 -13.09 -1.15 3.80
CA PRO A 20 -13.24 -1.79 5.09
C PRO A 20 -13.06 -3.31 4.99
N LEU A 21 -12.20 -3.86 5.84
CA LEU A 21 -11.91 -5.29 5.98
C LEU A 21 -12.71 -5.87 7.15
N ILE A 22 -14.04 -5.95 6.98
CA ILE A 22 -14.94 -6.47 8.00
C ILE A 22 -14.82 -7.99 8.06
N GLY A 23 -14.33 -8.54 9.18
CA GLY A 23 -14.15 -9.97 9.37
C GLY A 23 -13.04 -10.62 8.52
N GLN A 24 -12.22 -9.81 7.84
CA GLN A 24 -11.14 -10.29 6.97
C GLN A 24 -9.78 -10.18 7.67
N LYS A 25 -8.86 -11.06 7.27
CA LYS A 25 -7.48 -11.06 7.77
C LYS A 25 -6.64 -10.03 7.01
N ARG A 26 -5.65 -9.44 7.68
CA ARG A 26 -4.64 -8.55 7.06
C ARG A 26 -3.50 -9.36 6.42
N ASP A 27 -3.84 -10.36 5.62
CA ASP A 27 -2.86 -11.22 4.98
C ASP A 27 -2.71 -10.90 3.49
N LYS A 28 -1.68 -11.50 2.87
CA LYS A 28 -1.41 -11.31 1.44
C LYS A 28 -2.58 -11.74 0.56
N ALA A 29 -3.32 -12.77 0.95
CA ALA A 29 -4.46 -13.29 0.19
C ALA A 29 -5.59 -12.25 0.11
N THR A 30 -5.72 -11.42 1.14
CA THR A 30 -6.69 -10.32 1.18
C THR A 30 -6.14 -9.03 0.53
N LEU A 31 -4.90 -8.66 0.84
CA LEU A 31 -4.35 -7.35 0.46
C LEU A 31 -3.88 -7.28 -0.99
N LEU A 32 -3.27 -8.34 -1.54
CA LEU A 32 -2.74 -8.30 -2.91
C LEU A 32 -3.84 -8.09 -3.98
N PRO A 33 -4.99 -8.79 -3.92
CA PRO A 33 -6.09 -8.52 -4.85
C PRO A 33 -6.65 -7.10 -4.73
N LEU A 34 -6.71 -6.55 -3.51
CA LEU A 34 -7.16 -5.17 -3.28
C LEU A 34 -6.18 -4.16 -3.89
N ILE A 35 -4.88 -4.40 -3.77
CA ILE A 35 -3.86 -3.58 -4.43
C ILE A 35 -4.07 -3.59 -5.95
N GLN A 36 -4.25 -4.76 -6.56
CA GLN A 36 -4.48 -4.88 -8.00
C GLN A 36 -5.77 -4.20 -8.46
N LYS A 37 -6.81 -4.22 -7.63
CA LYS A 37 -8.10 -3.57 -7.92
C LYS A 37 -8.04 -2.05 -7.77
N CYS A 38 -7.33 -1.56 -6.76
CA CYS A 38 -7.33 -0.14 -6.39
C CYS A 38 -6.19 0.65 -7.03
N ILE A 39 -5.08 0.00 -7.39
CA ILE A 39 -3.85 0.65 -7.85
C ILE A 39 -3.52 0.17 -9.26
N LYS A 40 -3.35 1.14 -10.17
CA LYS A 40 -3.02 0.87 -11.57
C LYS A 40 -1.73 0.02 -11.67
N PRO A 41 -1.70 -1.06 -12.45
CA PRO A 41 -0.48 -1.83 -12.71
C PRO A 41 0.69 -0.96 -13.17
N GLY A 42 1.90 -1.29 -12.74
CA GLY A 42 3.12 -0.52 -13.03
C GLY A 42 3.27 0.77 -12.21
N SER A 43 2.40 1.02 -11.24
CA SER A 43 2.57 2.17 -10.32
C SER A 43 3.68 1.91 -9.29
N VAL A 44 4.18 3.00 -8.71
CA VAL A 44 5.09 2.95 -7.56
C VAL A 44 4.26 2.96 -6.27
N ILE A 45 4.45 1.94 -5.44
CA ILE A 45 3.76 1.77 -4.15
C ILE A 45 4.74 1.99 -3.02
N TYR A 46 4.36 2.83 -2.05
CA TYR A 46 5.01 2.93 -0.74
C TYR A 46 4.07 2.32 0.29
N SER A 47 4.54 1.34 1.05
CA SER A 47 3.78 0.74 2.16
C SER A 47 4.66 0.61 3.39
N ASP A 48 4.04 0.34 4.54
CA ASP A 48 4.78 -0.08 5.73
C ASP A 48 5.48 -1.43 5.50
N SER A 49 6.51 -1.76 6.30
CA SER A 49 7.33 -2.97 6.18
C SER A 49 6.64 -4.28 6.62
N GLY A 50 5.33 -4.38 6.43
CA GLY A 50 4.54 -5.56 6.80
C GLY A 50 4.78 -6.76 5.87
N ALA A 51 4.75 -7.98 6.44
CA ALA A 51 5.01 -9.22 5.70
C ALA A 51 4.03 -9.47 4.54
N ALA A 52 2.79 -8.98 4.64
CA ALA A 52 1.79 -9.13 3.59
C ALA A 52 2.12 -8.37 2.30
N TYR A 53 3.03 -7.39 2.36
CA TYR A 53 3.41 -6.55 1.23
C TYR A 53 4.66 -7.03 0.48
N LYS A 54 5.35 -8.08 0.97
CA LYS A 54 6.58 -8.60 0.37
C LYS A 54 6.42 -9.03 -1.10
N ASP A 55 5.24 -9.51 -1.44
CA ASP A 55 4.98 -10.08 -2.77
C ASP A 55 4.51 -9.01 -3.78
N ILE A 56 4.33 -7.74 -3.39
CA ILE A 56 3.84 -6.67 -4.28
C ILE A 56 4.72 -6.52 -5.54
N GLN A 57 6.04 -6.61 -5.37
CA GLN A 57 6.98 -6.45 -6.49
C GLN A 57 6.78 -7.55 -7.56
N THR A 58 6.37 -8.74 -7.15
CA THR A 58 6.10 -9.86 -8.07
C THR A 58 4.88 -9.63 -8.95
N LEU A 59 4.01 -8.69 -8.58
CA LEU A 59 2.79 -8.33 -9.32
C LEU A 59 3.03 -7.21 -10.35
N GLY A 60 4.29 -6.86 -10.62
CA GLY A 60 4.65 -5.83 -11.61
C GLY A 60 4.55 -4.39 -11.09
N TYR A 61 4.61 -4.20 -9.76
CA TYR A 61 4.72 -2.89 -9.14
C TYR A 61 6.15 -2.61 -8.70
N GLN A 62 6.54 -1.34 -8.73
CA GLN A 62 7.75 -0.91 -8.04
C GLN A 62 7.38 -0.62 -6.58
N HIS A 63 7.95 -1.37 -5.66
CA HIS A 63 7.53 -1.35 -4.25
C HIS A 63 8.64 -0.89 -3.32
N TYR A 64 8.32 0.07 -2.45
CA TYR A 64 9.17 0.58 -1.41
C TYR A 64 8.51 0.37 -0.04
N MET A 65 9.26 -0.19 0.90
CA MET A 65 8.81 -0.37 2.27
C MET A 65 9.38 0.74 3.15
N ILE A 66 8.50 1.44 3.88
CA ILE A 66 8.88 2.40 4.92
C ILE A 66 9.02 1.60 6.22
N ASN A 67 10.22 1.61 6.79
CA ASN A 67 10.47 1.00 8.09
C ASN A 67 10.41 2.09 9.16
N HIS A 68 9.39 2.07 10.01
CA HIS A 68 9.19 3.08 11.07
C HIS A 68 10.29 3.10 12.15
N LYS A 69 11.24 2.15 12.14
CA LYS A 69 12.42 2.20 13.02
C LYS A 69 13.52 3.11 12.50
N GLU A 70 13.61 3.32 11.19
CA GLU A 70 14.69 4.10 10.59
C GLU A 70 14.08 5.11 9.62
N ASN A 71 14.07 6.36 10.05
CA ASN A 71 13.49 7.49 9.34
C ASN A 71 14.35 7.85 8.11
N LEU A 72 14.38 6.99 7.10
CA LEU A 72 15.12 7.21 5.85
C LEU A 72 14.12 7.58 4.75
N VAL A 73 13.86 8.89 4.72
CA VAL A 73 13.18 9.58 3.63
C VAL A 73 14.14 9.65 2.45
N ASP A 74 13.90 8.84 1.41
CA ASP A 74 14.57 9.05 0.12
C ASP A 74 13.67 9.92 -0.78
N THR A 75 13.85 11.23 -0.63
CA THR A 75 13.26 12.26 -1.49
C THR A 75 14.00 12.29 -2.81
N THR A 76 13.42 11.79 -3.91
CA THR A 76 13.58 12.35 -5.28
C THR A 76 12.91 11.53 -6.40
N TYR A 77 11.61 11.22 -6.39
CA TYR A 77 10.99 10.72 -7.64
C TYR A 77 9.56 11.24 -7.89
N THR A 78 9.42 12.07 -8.93
CA THR A 78 8.16 12.49 -9.56
C THR A 78 7.61 11.37 -10.43
N HIS A 79 7.06 10.34 -9.78
CA HIS A 79 6.23 9.33 -10.45
C HIS A 79 4.85 9.24 -9.78
N ARG A 80 3.89 8.69 -10.52
CA ARG A 80 2.53 8.42 -10.04
C ARG A 80 2.62 7.43 -8.87
N THR A 81 2.55 7.96 -7.66
CA THR A 81 2.93 7.26 -6.42
C THR A 81 1.71 7.10 -5.55
N SER A 82 1.46 5.90 -5.02
CA SER A 82 0.40 5.63 -4.07
C SER A 82 0.99 5.22 -2.73
N ASN A 83 0.70 5.98 -1.67
CA ASN A 83 1.05 5.59 -0.31
C ASN A 83 -0.12 4.75 0.23
N VAL A 84 0.15 3.50 0.59
CA VAL A 84 -0.80 2.60 1.23
C VAL A 84 -0.54 2.67 2.73
N PHE A 85 -1.48 3.27 3.46
CA PHE A 85 -1.43 3.37 4.91
C PHE A 85 -2.37 2.30 5.47
N GLY A 86 -1.82 1.36 6.20
CA GLY A 86 -2.56 0.24 6.76
C GLY A 86 -2.33 0.10 8.25
N GLU A 87 -2.63 1.15 9.04
CA GLU A 87 -2.76 1.04 10.49
C GLU A 87 -3.50 2.27 11.09
N ILE A 88 -4.56 2.00 11.86
CA ILE A 88 -4.99 2.78 13.03
C ILE A 88 -5.21 1.78 14.16
#